data_AF-A0A845GC54-F1
#
_entry.id   AF-A0A845GC54-F1
#
_cell.length_a   1.000
_cell.length_b   1.000
_cell.length_c   1.000
_cell.angle_alpha   90.00
_cell.angle_beta   90.00
_cell.angle_gamma   90.00
#
_symmetry.space_group_name_H-M   'P 1'
#
loop_
_entity.id
_entity.type
_entity.pdbx_description
1 polymer ?
#
loop_
_entity_poly.entity_id
_entity_poly.type
_entity_poly.pdbx_seq_one_letter_code
_entity_poly.pdbx_strand_id
1 'polypeptide(L)'
;MNLNKYLIGLVASVATCSAFASPLLSEGFNDISTLGASGWVMTNNSGAVGSTNWFQGQDFAFPAAAGTSNSYIAANFNNAVYGGAISNWLITPEVAMANGEQLSFSLRLLGEGAVDTVQVYYSTAGASSNVGSTATSTGDFQLLGTYSASADTGWTSNALTLSGLSGATTGRYAFRYLVNDTSVNGDYIGIDSVNITAVPEPTTALMLLLGLGVVAFSRKKLRLLALAGLSASTLVAQAAEPQTGANGLMSFPNARVAVQPELVATAAPAGSGMVAYKDPATGQLVGPSAEQAAELAAAAVPAA
;
A
#
# COMPACT_ATOMS: atom_id res chain seq x y z
N MET A 1 30.06 41.59 38.69
CA MET A 1 29.71 42.40 37.50
C MET A 1 30.44 41.80 36.31
N ASN A 2 29.84 41.27 35.24
CA ASN A 2 28.49 41.41 34.72
C ASN A 2 28.06 40.10 34.03
N LEU A 3 26.97 39.52 34.54
CA LEU A 3 26.42 38.20 34.17
C LEU A 3 25.37 38.29 33.03
N ASN A 4 25.25 39.43 32.32
CA ASN A 4 24.02 39.80 31.60
C ASN A 4 24.17 40.08 30.09
N LYS A 5 25.19 39.57 29.38
CA LYS A 5 25.36 39.89 27.94
C LYS A 5 25.49 38.72 26.96
N TYR A 6 25.31 37.49 27.40
CA TYR A 6 25.19 36.32 26.51
C TYR A 6 23.85 35.61 26.63
N LEU A 7 22.79 36.40 26.84
CA LEU A 7 21.41 35.92 26.87
C LEU A 7 20.61 36.43 25.66
N ILE A 8 21.21 36.44 24.47
CA ILE A 8 20.50 36.58 23.20
C ILE A 8 21.20 35.61 22.22
N GLY A 9 20.92 34.33 22.40
CA GLY A 9 21.62 33.27 21.68
C GLY A 9 20.99 31.91 21.90
N LEU A 10 19.67 31.86 21.99
CA LEU A 10 18.93 30.62 21.82
C LEU A 10 17.60 30.99 21.16
N VAL A 11 17.67 31.42 19.90
CA VAL A 11 16.55 31.27 18.99
C VAL A 11 16.22 29.78 19.04
N ALA A 12 15.06 29.48 19.60
CA ALA A 12 14.50 28.15 19.63
C ALA A 12 14.29 27.70 18.18
N SER A 13 15.30 27.05 17.61
CA SER A 13 15.11 26.09 16.54
C SER A 13 14.38 24.90 17.17
N VAL A 14 13.07 25.07 17.35
CA VAL A 14 12.16 23.93 17.30
C VAL A 14 12.34 23.38 15.89
N ALA A 15 13.30 22.48 15.74
CA ALA A 15 13.29 21.55 14.64
C ALA A 15 12.00 20.76 14.85
N THR A 16 10.92 21.19 14.19
CA THR A 16 9.78 20.32 13.93
C THR A 16 10.34 19.19 13.11
N CYS A 17 10.84 18.15 13.79
CA CYS A 17 11.03 16.85 13.20
C CYS A 17 9.63 16.41 12.79
N SER A 18 9.25 16.76 11.57
CA SER A 18 8.14 16.10 10.89
C SER A 18 8.57 14.64 10.81
N ALA A 19 8.09 13.83 11.76
CA ALA A 19 8.21 12.40 11.66
C ALA A 19 7.38 12.01 10.44
N PHE A 20 8.02 11.90 9.27
CA PHE A 20 7.39 11.36 8.09
C PHE A 20 7.14 9.89 8.36
N ALA A 21 5.88 9.53 8.64
CA ALA A 21 5.50 8.13 8.67
C ALA A 21 5.69 7.56 7.25
N SER A 22 6.34 6.41 7.16
CA SER A 22 6.34 5.63 5.92
C SER A 22 4.89 5.32 5.54
N PRO A 23 4.52 5.41 4.25
CA PRO A 23 3.16 5.06 3.85
C PRO A 23 2.87 3.59 4.16
N LEU A 24 1.64 3.34 4.63
CA LEU A 24 1.04 2.01 4.82
C LEU A 24 0.81 1.32 3.48
N LEU A 25 0.52 2.12 2.44
CA LEU A 25 0.33 1.69 1.06
C LEU A 25 0.87 2.77 0.14
N SER A 26 1.59 2.38 -0.90
CA SER A 26 1.99 3.25 -2.00
C SER A 26 1.86 2.48 -3.31
N GLU A 27 1.02 2.95 -4.21
CA GLU A 27 0.70 2.29 -5.47
C GLU A 27 0.65 3.32 -6.61
N GLY A 28 1.51 3.14 -7.61
CA GLY A 28 1.59 3.99 -8.81
C GLY A 28 1.03 3.33 -10.06
N PHE A 29 0.51 2.10 -9.96
CA PHE A 29 -0.10 1.34 -11.04
C PHE A 29 0.78 1.17 -12.28
N ASN A 30 2.09 0.99 -12.08
CA ASN A 30 3.03 0.74 -13.18
C ASN A 30 2.67 -0.52 -13.96
N ASP A 31 2.18 -1.55 -13.27
CA ASP A 31 1.66 -2.78 -13.87
C ASP A 31 0.50 -3.33 -13.03
N ILE A 32 -0.72 -3.16 -13.52
CA ILE A 32 -1.93 -3.56 -12.79
C ILE A 32 -2.08 -5.08 -12.66
N SER A 33 -1.34 -5.88 -13.45
CA SER A 33 -1.41 -7.35 -13.37
C SER A 33 -0.85 -7.89 -12.06
N THR A 34 -0.02 -7.10 -11.38
CA THR A 34 0.59 -7.44 -10.09
C THR A 34 -0.34 -7.21 -8.90
N LEU A 35 -1.39 -6.40 -9.07
CA LEU A 35 -2.24 -5.91 -7.97
C LEU A 35 -2.93 -7.04 -7.20
N GLY A 36 -3.39 -8.08 -7.91
CA GLY A 36 -4.04 -9.22 -7.28
C GLY A 36 -3.11 -9.97 -6.32
N ALA A 37 -1.83 -10.14 -6.71
CA ALA A 37 -0.81 -10.74 -5.84
C ALA A 37 -0.47 -9.83 -4.65
N SER A 38 -0.57 -8.52 -4.84
CA SER A 38 -0.40 -7.50 -3.79
C SER A 38 -1.64 -7.33 -2.89
N GLY A 39 -2.73 -8.07 -3.12
CA GLY A 39 -3.91 -8.11 -2.26
C GLY A 39 -5.02 -7.11 -2.62
N TRP A 40 -4.92 -6.43 -3.76
CA TRP A 40 -6.02 -5.63 -4.30
C TRP A 40 -7.14 -6.54 -4.83
N VAL A 41 -8.37 -6.03 -4.81
CA VAL A 41 -9.54 -6.72 -5.34
C VAL A 41 -10.28 -5.82 -6.31
N MET A 42 -10.63 -6.36 -7.49
CA MET A 42 -11.46 -5.68 -8.47
C MET A 42 -12.81 -6.40 -8.57
N THR A 43 -13.92 -5.68 -8.37
CA THR A 43 -15.28 -6.25 -8.41
C THR A 43 -16.19 -5.39 -9.24
N ASN A 44 -16.67 -5.93 -10.37
CA ASN A 44 -17.61 -5.24 -11.24
C ASN A 44 -19.05 -5.70 -10.96
N ASN A 45 -19.79 -4.88 -10.23
CA ASN A 45 -21.21 -5.08 -9.92
C ASN A 45 -22.14 -4.27 -10.85
N SER A 46 -21.65 -3.87 -12.03
CA SER A 46 -22.45 -3.14 -13.02
C SER A 46 -23.63 -3.98 -13.52
N GLY A 47 -24.70 -3.30 -13.96
CA GLY A 47 -25.95 -3.95 -14.39
C GLY A 47 -26.47 -3.37 -15.70
N ALA A 48 -26.46 -4.10 -16.83
CA ALA A 48 -25.74 -5.35 -17.09
C ALA A 48 -24.23 -5.11 -17.31
N VAL A 49 -23.39 -6.06 -16.90
CA VAL A 49 -21.92 -5.96 -17.01
C VAL A 49 -21.48 -5.81 -18.47
N GLY A 50 -20.59 -4.85 -18.72
CA GLY A 50 -20.06 -4.56 -20.04
C GLY A 50 -18.79 -5.35 -20.38
N SER A 51 -18.03 -4.86 -21.35
CA SER A 51 -16.83 -5.54 -21.88
C SER A 51 -15.54 -5.19 -21.15
N THR A 52 -15.54 -4.17 -20.29
CA THR A 52 -14.35 -3.74 -19.53
C THR A 52 -14.55 -3.86 -18.02
N ASN A 53 -13.45 -3.79 -17.28
CA ASN A 53 -13.40 -3.68 -15.82
C ASN A 53 -12.45 -2.51 -15.49
N TRP A 54 -11.70 -2.57 -14.39
CA TRP A 54 -10.49 -1.78 -14.22
C TRP A 54 -9.40 -2.34 -15.13
N PHE A 55 -8.68 -1.47 -15.83
CA PHE A 55 -7.65 -1.86 -16.80
C PHE A 55 -6.46 -0.90 -16.76
N GLN A 56 -5.33 -1.31 -17.36
CA GLN A 56 -4.13 -0.49 -17.45
C GLN A 56 -4.44 0.79 -18.24
N GLY A 57 -3.97 1.93 -17.74
CA GLY A 57 -4.07 3.23 -18.38
C GLY A 57 -3.67 3.20 -19.86
N GLN A 58 -4.30 4.05 -20.65
CA GLN A 58 -4.10 4.09 -22.09
C GLN A 58 -3.57 5.46 -22.50
N ASP A 59 -2.37 5.49 -23.08
CA ASP A 59 -1.69 6.73 -23.44
C ASP A 59 -2.49 7.59 -24.45
N PHE A 60 -3.28 6.93 -25.31
CA PHE A 60 -4.14 7.63 -26.27
C PHE A 60 -5.28 8.42 -25.60
N ALA A 61 -5.71 8.05 -24.40
CA ALA A 61 -6.70 8.80 -23.62
C ALA A 61 -6.01 9.96 -22.91
N PHE A 62 -5.00 9.65 -22.11
CA PHE A 62 -4.06 10.62 -21.56
C PHE A 62 -2.85 9.95 -20.90
N PRO A 63 -1.72 10.67 -20.76
CA PRO A 63 -0.56 10.20 -20.01
C PRO A 63 -0.85 10.14 -18.49
N ALA A 64 -0.15 9.25 -17.79
CA ALA A 64 -0.15 9.10 -16.34
C ALA A 64 0.20 10.39 -15.59
N ALA A 65 -0.22 10.50 -14.33
CA ALA A 65 0.19 11.61 -13.47
C ALA A 65 1.67 11.47 -13.07
N ALA A 66 2.13 10.23 -12.89
CA ALA A 66 3.52 9.90 -12.59
C ALA A 66 3.95 8.58 -13.27
N GLY A 67 5.25 8.41 -13.48
CA GLY A 67 5.81 7.19 -14.08
C GLY A 67 5.73 7.16 -15.61
N THR A 68 5.60 5.96 -16.19
CA THR A 68 5.46 5.81 -17.65
C THR A 68 4.08 6.28 -18.10
N SER A 69 3.91 6.61 -19.39
CA SER A 69 2.67 7.20 -19.90
C SER A 69 1.39 6.41 -19.57
N ASN A 70 1.49 5.08 -19.44
CA ASN A 70 0.37 4.21 -19.10
C ASN A 70 0.32 3.79 -17.62
N SER A 71 1.22 4.29 -16.75
CA SER A 71 1.31 3.95 -15.32
C SER A 71 0.18 4.59 -14.49
N TYR A 72 -1.06 4.20 -14.77
CA TYR A 72 -2.23 4.53 -13.96
C TYR A 72 -3.28 3.45 -14.18
N ILE A 73 -4.26 3.34 -13.30
CA ILE A 73 -5.39 2.42 -13.47
C ILE A 73 -6.62 3.18 -13.95
N ALA A 74 -7.37 2.58 -14.86
CA ALA A 74 -8.47 3.25 -15.55
C ALA A 74 -9.76 2.42 -15.55
N ALA A 75 -10.88 3.12 -15.71
CA ALA A 75 -12.18 2.54 -16.04
C ALA A 75 -12.90 3.44 -17.06
N ASN A 76 -13.90 2.89 -17.73
CA ASN A 76 -14.66 3.63 -18.74
C ASN A 76 -16.11 3.16 -18.83
N PHE A 77 -16.92 3.88 -19.60
CA PHE A 77 -18.34 3.59 -19.77
C PHE A 77 -18.65 2.14 -20.20
N ASN A 78 -17.71 1.44 -20.84
CA ASN A 78 -17.86 0.03 -21.23
C ASN A 78 -17.84 -0.96 -20.05
N ASN A 79 -17.76 -0.48 -18.79
CA ASN A 79 -17.94 -1.31 -17.61
C ASN A 79 -19.39 -1.84 -17.48
N ALA A 80 -20.35 -1.19 -18.14
CA ALA A 80 -21.72 -1.65 -18.34
C ALA A 80 -22.08 -1.66 -19.83
N VAL A 81 -23.13 -2.40 -20.21
CA VAL A 81 -23.74 -2.26 -21.54
C VAL A 81 -24.38 -0.88 -21.72
N TYR A 82 -24.67 -0.47 -22.97
CA TYR A 82 -25.39 0.78 -23.26
C TYR A 82 -26.75 0.84 -22.54
N GLY A 83 -27.01 1.92 -21.80
CA GLY A 83 -28.20 2.06 -20.96
C GLY A 83 -28.08 1.44 -19.57
N GLY A 84 -26.96 0.79 -19.26
CA GLY A 84 -26.71 0.11 -17.99
C GLY A 84 -26.14 1.03 -16.92
N ALA A 85 -26.21 0.60 -15.66
CA ALA A 85 -25.58 1.29 -14.54
C ALA A 85 -24.19 0.70 -14.26
N ILE A 86 -23.19 1.56 -14.07
CA ILE A 86 -21.83 1.17 -13.69
C ILE A 86 -21.70 1.19 -12.18
N SER A 87 -21.13 0.12 -11.63
CA SER A 87 -20.66 0.04 -10.26
C SER A 87 -19.42 -0.86 -10.21
N ASN A 88 -18.27 -0.29 -10.56
CA ASN A 88 -17.02 -1.02 -10.58
C ASN A 88 -16.08 -0.59 -9.46
N TRP A 89 -15.62 -1.56 -8.67
CA TRP A 89 -14.91 -1.36 -7.42
C TRP A 89 -13.44 -1.77 -7.55
N LEU A 90 -12.53 -0.89 -7.16
CA LEU A 90 -11.11 -1.13 -6.94
C LEU A 90 -10.84 -1.01 -5.46
N ILE A 91 -10.46 -2.11 -4.83
CA ILE A 91 -10.36 -2.23 -3.37
C ILE A 91 -8.90 -2.46 -3.00
N THR A 92 -8.36 -1.65 -2.09
CA THR A 92 -6.97 -1.74 -1.62
C THR A 92 -6.71 -3.04 -0.89
N PRO A 93 -5.44 -3.44 -0.68
CA PRO A 93 -5.07 -4.43 0.34
C PRO A 93 -5.59 -4.03 1.73
N GLU A 94 -5.62 -5.00 2.66
CA GLU A 94 -5.92 -4.71 4.05
C GLU A 94 -4.78 -3.88 4.67
N VAL A 95 -5.13 -2.78 5.33
CA VAL A 95 -4.22 -1.88 6.01
C VAL A 95 -4.63 -1.68 7.46
N ALA A 96 -3.68 -1.31 8.31
CA ALA A 96 -4.01 -0.74 9.61
C ALA A 96 -4.73 0.59 9.41
N MET A 97 -5.72 0.86 10.27
CA MET A 97 -6.54 2.07 10.21
C MET A 97 -6.63 2.75 11.57
N ALA A 98 -6.44 4.06 11.57
CA ALA A 98 -6.56 4.92 12.74
C ALA A 98 -7.14 6.29 12.38
N ASN A 99 -7.71 6.99 13.37
CA ASN A 99 -8.19 8.34 13.17
C ASN A 99 -7.02 9.29 12.84
N GLY A 100 -7.21 10.15 11.83
CA GLY A 100 -6.23 11.12 11.37
C GLY A 100 -5.38 10.65 10.20
N GLU A 101 -5.44 9.36 9.83
CA GLU A 101 -4.80 8.86 8.61
C GLU A 101 -5.31 9.57 7.36
N GLN A 102 -4.45 9.68 6.35
CA GLN A 102 -4.79 10.28 5.07
C GLN A 102 -4.64 9.27 3.93
N LEU A 103 -5.72 9.14 3.15
CA LEU A 103 -5.70 8.54 1.82
C LEU A 103 -5.52 9.65 0.79
N SER A 104 -4.39 9.65 0.10
CA SER A 104 -4.08 10.57 -0.99
C SER A 104 -4.02 9.83 -2.33
N PHE A 105 -4.46 10.48 -3.40
CA PHE A 105 -4.46 9.90 -4.75
C PHE A 105 -4.59 10.99 -5.81
N SER A 106 -4.14 10.69 -7.03
CA SER A 106 -4.40 11.49 -8.22
C SER A 106 -5.61 10.94 -8.96
N LEU A 107 -6.54 11.82 -9.33
CA LEU A 107 -7.75 11.48 -10.07
C LEU A 107 -7.87 12.39 -11.29
N ARG A 108 -8.22 11.79 -12.43
CA ARG A 108 -8.66 12.50 -13.62
C ARG A 108 -9.99 11.93 -14.08
N LEU A 109 -10.96 12.81 -14.29
CA LEU A 109 -12.24 12.51 -14.90
C LEU A 109 -12.21 13.18 -16.28
N LEU A 110 -12.37 12.41 -17.36
CA LEU A 110 -12.33 12.97 -18.71
C LEU A 110 -13.65 13.66 -19.05
N GLY A 111 -14.77 13.04 -18.69
CA GLY A 111 -16.11 13.57 -18.81
C GLY A 111 -16.34 14.46 -20.04
N GLU A 112 -16.31 13.94 -21.27
CA GLU A 112 -16.50 14.76 -22.49
C GLU A 112 -17.97 15.18 -22.72
N GLY A 113 -18.56 15.89 -21.76
CA GLY A 113 -19.99 16.22 -21.72
C GLY A 113 -20.87 15.14 -21.09
N ALA A 114 -20.32 13.95 -20.84
CA ALA A 114 -20.91 12.89 -20.04
C ALA A 114 -20.39 12.98 -18.60
N VAL A 115 -21.25 12.85 -17.58
CA VAL A 115 -20.78 12.91 -16.19
C VAL A 115 -20.08 11.61 -15.81
N ASP A 116 -18.82 11.71 -15.42
CA ASP A 116 -18.10 10.65 -14.70
C ASP A 116 -18.19 10.88 -13.19
N THR A 117 -18.43 9.82 -12.42
CA THR A 117 -18.44 9.88 -10.95
C THR A 117 -17.54 8.80 -10.34
N VAL A 118 -16.63 9.22 -9.46
CA VAL A 118 -15.85 8.31 -8.61
C VAL A 118 -16.20 8.57 -7.15
N GLN A 119 -16.57 7.51 -6.46
CA GLN A 119 -16.80 7.52 -5.01
C GLN A 119 -15.64 6.83 -4.30
N VAL A 120 -15.26 7.34 -3.14
CA VAL A 120 -14.21 6.75 -2.30
C VAL A 120 -14.85 6.27 -1.01
N TYR A 121 -14.49 5.07 -0.59
CA TYR A 121 -15.06 4.36 0.54
C TYR A 121 -13.97 3.83 1.47
N TYR A 122 -14.38 3.48 2.70
CA TYR A 122 -13.61 2.64 3.62
C TYR A 122 -14.47 1.55 4.23
N SER A 123 -13.84 0.48 4.73
CA SER A 123 -14.47 -0.54 5.56
C SER A 123 -13.55 -0.93 6.70
N THR A 124 -14.08 -1.14 7.89
CA THR A 124 -13.36 -1.65 9.08
C THR A 124 -13.55 -3.16 9.28
N ALA A 125 -14.04 -3.87 8.25
CA ALA A 125 -14.28 -5.32 8.29
C ALA A 125 -13.01 -6.14 7.95
N GLY A 126 -11.83 -5.68 8.37
CA GLY A 126 -10.55 -6.32 8.11
C GLY A 126 -10.32 -6.61 6.63
N ALA A 127 -9.99 -7.86 6.31
CA ALA A 127 -9.72 -8.32 4.94
C ALA A 127 -10.95 -8.35 4.01
N SER A 128 -12.18 -8.11 4.49
CA SER A 128 -13.41 -8.20 3.68
C SER A 128 -13.36 -7.31 2.44
N SER A 129 -13.81 -7.84 1.31
CA SER A 129 -14.01 -7.12 0.05
C SER A 129 -15.48 -7.12 -0.38
N ASN A 130 -16.41 -7.40 0.55
CA ASN A 130 -17.83 -7.52 0.25
C ASN A 130 -18.45 -6.15 -0.05
N VAL A 131 -18.72 -5.90 -1.33
CA VAL A 131 -19.42 -4.71 -1.84
C VAL A 131 -20.89 -4.99 -2.20
N GLY A 132 -21.41 -6.15 -1.77
CA GLY A 132 -22.72 -6.68 -2.19
C GLY A 132 -22.71 -7.23 -3.61
N SER A 133 -23.89 -7.38 -4.22
CA SER A 133 -24.09 -8.08 -5.49
C SER A 133 -24.84 -7.28 -6.56
N THR A 134 -25.12 -6.00 -6.31
CA THR A 134 -25.92 -5.14 -7.21
C THR A 134 -25.23 -3.82 -7.51
N ALA A 135 -25.65 -3.14 -8.58
CA ALA A 135 -25.12 -1.83 -8.95
C ALA A 135 -25.41 -0.73 -7.92
N THR A 136 -26.26 -0.97 -6.92
CA THR A 136 -26.58 -0.01 -5.86
C THR A 136 -26.05 -0.41 -4.49
N SER A 137 -25.61 -1.65 -4.30
CA SER A 137 -25.10 -2.12 -3.01
C SER A 137 -23.67 -1.65 -2.75
N THR A 138 -23.35 -1.41 -1.48
CA THR A 138 -22.01 -1.06 -1.01
C THR A 138 -21.43 -2.05 -0.01
N GLY A 139 -22.21 -3.06 0.41
CA GLY A 139 -21.77 -4.08 1.35
C GLY A 139 -21.22 -3.48 2.66
N ASP A 140 -19.99 -3.85 3.00
CA ASP A 140 -19.31 -3.44 4.25
C ASP A 140 -18.70 -2.03 4.19
N PHE A 141 -18.86 -1.32 3.06
CA PHE A 141 -18.17 -0.07 2.79
C PHE A 141 -19.02 1.18 3.11
N GLN A 142 -18.37 2.15 3.73
CA GLN A 142 -18.90 3.47 4.12
C GLN A 142 -18.26 4.57 3.28
N LEU A 143 -19.07 5.53 2.83
CA LEU A 143 -18.64 6.58 1.90
C LEU A 143 -17.74 7.62 2.61
N LEU A 144 -16.60 7.94 2.01
CA LEU A 144 -15.70 9.03 2.42
C LEU A 144 -15.84 10.28 1.55
N GLY A 145 -16.01 10.11 0.24
CA GLY A 145 -15.98 11.22 -0.70
C GLY A 145 -16.60 10.87 -2.05
N THR A 146 -17.00 11.89 -2.79
CA THR A 146 -17.55 11.77 -4.15
C THR A 146 -16.96 12.86 -5.03
N TYR A 147 -16.48 12.47 -6.19
CA TYR A 147 -15.89 13.34 -7.20
C TYR A 147 -16.68 13.15 -8.49
N SER A 148 -17.10 14.23 -9.14
CA SER A 148 -17.85 14.15 -10.38
C SER A 148 -17.58 15.33 -11.28
N ALA A 149 -17.47 15.06 -12.58
CA ALA A 149 -17.26 16.08 -13.60
C ALA A 149 -17.83 15.64 -14.94
N SER A 150 -18.31 16.60 -15.72
CA SER A 150 -18.70 16.44 -17.13
C SER A 150 -17.77 17.23 -18.06
N ALA A 151 -16.54 17.47 -17.62
CA ALA A 151 -15.45 18.05 -18.40
C ALA A 151 -14.13 17.48 -17.88
N ASP A 152 -13.10 17.51 -18.74
CA ASP A 152 -11.77 17.02 -18.37
C ASP A 152 -11.21 17.84 -17.21
N THR A 153 -10.98 17.16 -16.09
CA THR A 153 -10.44 17.80 -14.89
C THR A 153 -8.93 18.02 -14.97
N GLY A 154 -8.24 17.39 -15.92
CA GLY A 154 -6.83 17.10 -15.79
C GLY A 154 -6.55 16.21 -14.56
N TRP A 155 -5.28 15.95 -14.28
CA TRP A 155 -4.89 15.27 -13.05
C TRP A 155 -5.05 16.20 -11.84
N THR A 156 -5.88 15.78 -10.89
CA THR A 156 -6.10 16.48 -9.62
C THR A 156 -5.60 15.63 -8.45
N SER A 157 -4.83 16.23 -7.54
CA SER A 157 -4.41 15.54 -6.32
C SER A 157 -5.44 15.73 -5.22
N ASN A 158 -5.90 14.61 -4.65
CA ASN A 158 -6.94 14.56 -3.65
C ASN A 158 -6.41 13.92 -2.37
N ALA A 159 -6.95 14.34 -1.22
CA ALA A 159 -6.63 13.78 0.08
C ALA A 159 -7.92 13.69 0.94
N LEU A 160 -8.14 12.54 1.54
CA LEU A 160 -9.27 12.26 2.44
C LEU A 160 -8.73 11.80 3.79
N THR A 161 -9.20 12.43 4.86
CA THR A 161 -8.82 12.07 6.24
C THR A 161 -9.81 11.09 6.83
N LEU A 162 -9.33 9.96 7.35
CA LEU A 162 -10.17 9.01 8.09
C LEU A 162 -10.44 9.53 9.50
N SER A 163 -11.70 9.50 9.92
CA SER A 163 -12.13 9.92 11.25
C SER A 163 -13.35 9.13 11.72
N GLY A 164 -13.69 9.23 13.00
CA GLY A 164 -14.89 8.59 13.57
C GLY A 164 -14.74 7.12 13.95
N LEU A 165 -13.53 6.55 13.91
CA LEU A 165 -13.27 5.21 14.42
C LEU A 165 -13.34 5.18 15.95
N SER A 166 -13.88 4.10 16.52
CA SER A 166 -13.92 3.87 17.98
C SER A 166 -12.56 3.48 18.58
N GLY A 167 -11.59 3.15 17.73
CA GLY A 167 -10.23 2.76 18.08
C GLY A 167 -9.45 2.32 16.84
N ALA A 168 -8.15 2.05 16.99
CA ALA A 168 -7.34 1.49 15.92
C ALA A 168 -7.90 0.12 15.49
N THR A 169 -7.92 -0.13 14.18
CA THR A 169 -8.51 -1.33 13.58
C THR A 169 -7.76 -1.69 12.28
N THR A 170 -8.26 -2.67 11.53
CA THR A 170 -7.79 -2.98 10.17
C THR A 170 -8.96 -2.96 9.21
N GLY A 171 -8.65 -2.71 7.94
CA GLY A 171 -9.69 -2.52 6.95
C GLY A 171 -9.15 -2.22 5.56
N ARG A 172 -10.03 -1.78 4.68
CA ARG A 172 -9.71 -1.46 3.28
C ARG A 172 -10.30 -0.12 2.89
N TYR A 173 -9.65 0.54 1.95
CA TYR A 173 -10.24 1.63 1.19
C TYR A 173 -10.69 1.10 -0.17
N ALA A 174 -11.63 1.81 -0.81
CA ALA A 174 -12.06 1.44 -2.16
C ALA A 174 -12.41 2.67 -2.99
N PHE A 175 -12.15 2.57 -4.29
CA PHE A 175 -12.62 3.48 -5.31
C PHE A 175 -13.73 2.80 -6.09
N ARG A 176 -14.83 3.50 -6.30
CA ARG A 176 -15.97 3.02 -7.06
C ARG A 176 -16.24 3.96 -8.22
N TYR A 177 -16.06 3.49 -9.44
CA TYR A 177 -16.59 4.17 -10.62
C TYR A 177 -18.08 3.90 -10.69
N LEU A 178 -18.87 4.98 -10.67
CA LEU A 178 -20.33 4.94 -10.58
C LEU A 178 -20.92 5.74 -11.74
N VAL A 179 -21.81 5.12 -12.50
CA VAL A 179 -22.61 5.79 -13.54
C VAL A 179 -24.03 5.24 -13.45
N ASN A 180 -25.03 6.12 -13.47
CA ASN A 180 -26.42 5.69 -13.38
C ASN A 180 -26.94 5.07 -14.69
N ASP A 181 -26.51 5.60 -15.82
CA ASP A 181 -26.97 5.23 -17.16
C ASP A 181 -25.89 5.60 -18.20
N THR A 182 -25.28 4.58 -18.81
CA THR A 182 -24.22 4.74 -19.83
C THR A 182 -24.72 5.26 -21.17
N SER A 183 -26.03 5.43 -21.38
CA SER A 183 -26.56 6.06 -22.59
C SER A 183 -26.40 7.58 -22.60
N VAL A 184 -26.18 8.18 -21.43
CA VAL A 184 -26.08 9.64 -21.24
C VAL A 184 -24.86 10.07 -20.43
N ASN A 185 -24.30 9.18 -19.61
CA ASN A 185 -23.20 9.47 -18.70
C ASN A 185 -22.08 8.45 -18.82
N GLY A 186 -20.96 8.74 -18.17
CA GLY A 186 -19.77 7.91 -18.23
C GLY A 186 -18.95 8.15 -19.49
N ASP A 187 -17.64 8.26 -19.29
CA ASP A 187 -16.65 8.36 -20.35
C ASP A 187 -15.41 7.57 -19.93
N TYR A 188 -14.40 8.24 -19.37
CA TYR A 188 -13.13 7.63 -19.01
C TYR A 188 -12.55 8.28 -17.75
N ILE A 189 -12.09 7.46 -16.82
CA ILE A 189 -11.50 7.92 -15.56
C ILE A 189 -10.15 7.26 -15.33
N GLY A 190 -9.23 7.99 -14.69
CA GLY A 190 -7.91 7.50 -14.32
C GLY A 190 -7.62 7.77 -12.84
N ILE A 191 -7.02 6.79 -12.16
CA ILE A 191 -6.53 6.89 -10.79
C ILE A 191 -5.04 6.54 -10.80
N ASP A 192 -4.24 7.36 -10.12
CA ASP A 192 -2.78 7.21 -10.03
C ASP A 192 -2.32 7.58 -8.61
N SER A 193 -1.11 7.17 -8.24
CA SER A 193 -0.36 7.67 -7.08
C SER A 193 -1.14 7.54 -5.77
N VAL A 194 -1.75 6.38 -5.55
CA VAL A 194 -2.50 6.08 -4.33
C VAL A 194 -1.53 5.86 -3.19
N ASN A 195 -1.75 6.59 -2.10
CA ASN A 195 -0.89 6.56 -0.95
C ASN A 195 -1.70 6.68 0.34
N ILE A 196 -1.44 5.80 1.30
CA ILE A 196 -2.06 5.86 2.64
C ILE A 196 -0.95 6.14 3.64
N THR A 197 -1.04 7.24 4.39
CA THR A 197 -0.07 7.58 5.44
C THR A 197 -0.69 7.50 6.82
N ALA A 198 -0.01 6.76 7.69
CA ALA A 198 -0.28 6.82 9.12
C ALA A 198 0.09 8.22 9.64
N VAL A 199 -0.74 8.82 10.47
CA VAL A 199 -0.29 9.95 11.28
C VAL A 199 0.27 9.38 12.59
N PRO A 200 1.54 9.68 12.96
CA PRO A 200 2.09 9.21 14.22
C PRO A 200 1.19 9.67 15.38
N GLU A 201 0.72 8.72 16.20
CA GLU A 201 -0.09 9.08 17.36
C GLU A 201 0.66 10.10 18.24
N PRO A 202 -0.06 11.05 18.90
CA PRO A 202 0.56 12.06 19.75
C PRO A 202 1.47 11.46 20.83
N THR A 203 1.20 10.24 21.28
CA THR A 203 2.04 9.48 22.23
C THR A 203 3.42 9.13 21.67
N THR A 204 3.54 8.76 20.40
CA THR A 204 4.85 8.51 19.75
C THR A 204 5.65 9.80 19.61
N ALA A 205 4.98 10.90 19.27
CA ALA A 205 5.61 12.23 19.24
C ALA A 205 6.08 12.66 20.64
N LEU A 206 5.25 12.44 21.68
CA LEU A 206 5.63 12.72 23.07
C LEU A 206 6.78 11.83 23.54
N MET A 207 6.80 10.55 23.20
CA MET A 207 7.90 9.64 23.56
C MET A 207 9.21 10.01 22.85
N LEU A 208 9.15 10.47 21.59
CA LEU A 208 10.31 11.00 20.88
C LEU A 208 10.82 12.30 21.54
N LEU A 209 9.91 13.20 21.91
CA LEU A 209 10.25 14.44 22.62
C LEU A 209 10.84 14.16 24.01
N LEU A 210 10.30 13.18 24.74
CA LEU A 210 10.84 12.72 26.02
C LEU A 210 12.23 12.07 25.84
N GLY A 211 12.42 11.24 24.82
CA GLY A 211 13.71 10.65 24.49
C GLY A 211 14.80 11.68 24.17
N LEU A 212 14.46 12.72 23.40
CA LEU A 212 15.36 13.84 23.11
C LEU A 212 15.63 14.72 24.35
N GLY A 213 14.63 14.90 25.23
CA GLY A 213 14.78 15.61 26.50
C GLY A 213 15.77 14.95 27.47
N VAL A 214 15.86 13.61 27.46
CA VAL A 214 16.82 12.84 28.28
C VAL A 214 18.25 12.97 27.74
N VAL A 215 18.45 13.14 26.42
CA VAL A 215 19.77 13.30 25.81
C VAL A 215 20.35 14.71 26.03
N ALA A 216 19.50 15.75 26.11
CA ALA A 216 19.95 17.13 26.34
C ALA A 216 20.39 17.41 27.80
N PHE A 217 19.94 16.63 28.77
CA PHE A 217 20.39 16.76 30.17
C PHE A 217 21.53 15.77 30.47
N SER A 218 22.75 16.29 30.41
CA SER A 218 23.94 15.57 30.89
C SER A 218 23.73 15.01 32.31
N ARG A 219 24.29 13.81 32.54
CA ARG A 219 24.20 12.95 33.74
C ARG A 219 24.56 13.59 35.10
N LYS A 220 24.73 14.91 35.20
CA LYS A 220 25.17 15.61 36.44
C LYS A 220 24.12 16.48 37.13
N LYS A 221 22.89 16.61 36.61
CA LYS A 221 21.79 17.32 37.31
C LYS A 221 20.51 16.50 37.50
N LEU A 222 20.56 15.19 37.30
CA LEU A 222 19.43 14.27 37.50
C LEU A 222 19.33 13.78 38.96
N ARG A 223 19.35 14.70 39.93
CA ARG A 223 19.09 14.37 41.36
C ARG A 223 17.95 15.16 41.99
N LEU A 224 17.25 16.03 41.25
CA LEU A 224 16.19 16.87 41.83
C LEU A 224 14.82 16.81 41.15
N LEU A 225 14.59 15.90 40.21
CA LEU A 225 13.26 15.64 39.66
C LEU A 225 12.94 14.15 39.76
N ALA A 226 12.83 13.69 41.00
CA ALA A 226 12.23 12.42 41.36
C ALA A 226 11.08 12.69 42.34
N LEU A 227 10.14 13.58 41.98
CA LEU A 227 8.91 13.77 42.75
C LEU A 227 7.82 14.52 41.97
N ALA A 228 7.37 13.99 40.84
CA ALA A 228 6.03 14.28 40.30
C ALA A 228 5.73 13.32 39.15
N GLY A 229 4.73 12.45 39.33
CA GLY A 229 4.24 11.58 38.26
C GLY A 229 4.04 10.11 38.66
N LEU A 230 3.52 9.83 39.86
CA LEU A 230 2.84 8.57 40.13
C LEU A 230 1.47 8.64 39.45
N SER A 231 1.27 7.93 38.34
CA SER A 231 0.07 7.12 38.02
C SER A 231 0.01 6.75 36.53
N ALA A 232 0.39 5.50 36.22
CA ALA A 232 -0.33 4.58 35.32
C ALA A 232 0.55 3.36 35.00
N SER A 233 0.13 2.21 35.54
CA SER A 233 0.22 0.88 34.95
C SER A 233 1.61 0.29 34.64
N THR A 234 2.01 -0.60 35.54
CA THR A 234 3.10 -1.57 35.47
C THR A 234 3.09 -2.43 34.20
N LEU A 235 4.16 -2.36 33.42
CA LEU A 235 4.78 -3.49 32.72
C LEU A 235 6.30 -3.25 32.77
N VAL A 236 6.92 -3.73 33.85
CA VAL A 236 8.39 -3.72 33.97
C VAL A 236 8.92 -4.87 33.11
N ALA A 237 9.40 -4.57 31.90
CA ALA A 237 10.36 -5.43 31.24
C ALA A 237 11.72 -5.20 31.91
N GLN A 238 12.14 -6.11 32.79
CA GLN A 238 13.51 -6.14 33.31
C GLN A 238 14.46 -6.43 32.15
N ALA A 239 15.10 -5.39 31.62
CA ALA A 239 16.28 -5.56 30.77
C ALA A 239 17.48 -5.81 31.70
N ALA A 240 17.86 -7.08 31.86
CA ALA A 240 19.12 -7.43 32.50
C ALA A 240 20.30 -6.93 31.66
N GLU A 241 21.29 -6.31 32.31
CA GLU A 241 22.51 -5.84 31.65
C GLU A 241 23.29 -7.01 31.00
N PRO A 242 23.89 -6.82 29.83
CA PRO A 242 24.66 -7.86 29.16
C PRO A 242 25.92 -8.19 29.98
N GLN A 243 26.08 -9.46 30.36
CA GLN A 243 27.32 -9.94 30.99
C GLN A 243 28.26 -10.52 29.94
N THR A 244 29.50 -10.05 29.95
CA THR A 244 30.62 -10.56 29.16
C THR A 244 31.08 -11.91 29.72
N GLY A 245 30.83 -13.00 29.00
CA GLY A 245 31.40 -14.31 29.32
C GLY A 245 32.90 -14.36 29.05
N ALA A 246 33.63 -15.20 29.79
CA ALA A 246 35.10 -15.29 29.80
C ALA A 246 35.78 -15.65 28.45
N ASN A 247 35.01 -15.87 27.38
CA ASN A 247 35.52 -16.24 26.05
C ASN A 247 35.26 -15.14 24.98
N GLY A 248 34.85 -13.93 25.38
CA GLY A 248 34.69 -12.79 24.46
C GLY A 248 33.47 -12.81 23.54
N LEU A 249 32.52 -13.73 23.73
CA LEU A 249 31.26 -13.77 22.97
C LEU A 249 30.11 -13.16 23.78
N MET A 250 29.40 -12.19 23.20
CA MET A 250 28.20 -11.56 23.78
C MET A 250 26.99 -12.49 23.59
N SER A 251 26.32 -12.86 24.68
CA SER A 251 25.07 -13.65 24.64
C SER A 251 23.88 -12.73 24.96
N PHE A 252 22.87 -12.73 24.09
CA PHE A 252 21.64 -11.96 24.26
C PHE A 252 20.46 -12.91 24.52
N PRO A 253 19.81 -12.86 25.69
CA PRO A 253 18.85 -13.87 26.13
C PRO A 253 17.53 -13.93 25.34
N ASN A 254 17.29 -13.00 24.41
CA ASN A 254 16.07 -12.95 23.59
C ASN A 254 16.30 -13.24 22.09
N ALA A 255 17.48 -13.71 21.69
CA ALA A 255 17.69 -14.18 20.33
C ALA A 255 17.19 -15.63 20.20
N ARG A 256 16.02 -15.84 19.60
CA ARG A 256 15.65 -17.15 19.06
C ARG A 256 16.23 -17.24 17.66
N VAL A 257 17.20 -18.14 17.46
CA VAL A 257 17.61 -18.56 16.12
C VAL A 257 16.45 -19.33 15.51
N ALA A 258 15.72 -18.70 14.59
CA ALA A 258 14.87 -19.43 13.67
C ALA A 258 15.80 -20.18 12.71
N VAL A 259 15.98 -21.48 12.95
CA VAL A 259 16.56 -22.37 11.95
C VAL A 259 15.53 -22.47 10.84
N GLN A 260 15.73 -21.66 9.80
CA GLN A 260 15.04 -21.81 8.54
C GLN A 260 15.38 -23.20 7.98
N PRO A 261 14.41 -24.06 7.62
CA PRO A 261 14.74 -25.27 6.88
C PRO A 261 15.42 -24.84 5.60
N GLU A 262 16.61 -25.39 5.40
CA GLU A 262 17.52 -25.15 4.30
C GLU A 262 16.75 -25.28 2.98
N LEU A 263 16.48 -24.15 2.33
CA LEU A 263 16.13 -24.13 0.92
C LEU A 263 17.38 -24.63 0.19
N VAL A 264 17.38 -25.93 -0.15
CA VAL A 264 18.31 -26.50 -1.12
C VAL A 264 18.04 -25.80 -2.44
N ALA A 265 18.72 -24.67 -2.64
CA ALA A 265 18.77 -24.00 -3.91
C ALA A 265 19.62 -24.87 -4.84
N THR A 266 18.97 -25.72 -5.64
CA THR A 266 19.59 -26.22 -6.87
C THR A 266 19.75 -25.02 -7.79
N ALA A 267 20.98 -24.53 -7.89
CA ALA A 267 21.37 -23.50 -8.84
C ALA A 267 20.90 -23.91 -10.25
N ALA A 268 20.01 -23.11 -10.85
CA ALA A 268 19.70 -23.20 -12.26
C ALA A 268 20.99 -22.86 -13.05
N PRO A 269 21.43 -23.69 -14.02
CA PRO A 269 22.55 -23.34 -14.85
C PRO A 269 22.16 -22.17 -15.75
N ALA A 270 23.03 -21.17 -15.80
CA ALA A 270 22.95 -20.07 -16.76
C ALA A 270 23.13 -20.63 -18.17
N GLY A 271 22.05 -20.62 -18.96
CA GLY A 271 22.04 -21.05 -20.36
C GLY A 271 20.83 -20.47 -21.08
N SER A 272 21.08 -19.48 -21.93
CA SER A 272 20.06 -18.81 -22.74
C SER A 272 19.58 -19.76 -23.85
N GLY A 273 18.37 -20.33 -23.73
CA GLY A 273 17.72 -21.11 -24.78
C GLY A 273 16.53 -21.94 -24.29
N MET A 274 15.34 -21.76 -24.89
CA MET A 274 14.20 -22.65 -24.65
C MET A 274 14.46 -24.01 -25.32
N VAL A 275 14.47 -25.09 -24.53
CA VAL A 275 14.61 -26.46 -25.04
C VAL A 275 13.22 -27.10 -25.11
N ALA A 276 12.78 -27.50 -26.30
CA ALA A 276 11.50 -28.19 -26.50
C ALA A 276 11.77 -29.61 -26.99
N TYR A 277 11.04 -30.59 -26.44
CA TYR A 277 11.13 -31.99 -26.86
C TYR A 277 10.18 -32.23 -28.03
N LYS A 278 10.66 -32.86 -29.11
CA LYS A 278 9.83 -33.23 -30.26
C LYS A 278 9.43 -34.69 -30.15
N ASP A 279 8.14 -34.94 -29.98
CA ASP A 279 7.59 -36.29 -29.92
C ASP A 279 7.83 -37.03 -31.25
N PRO A 280 8.50 -38.20 -31.25
CA PRO A 280 8.81 -38.94 -32.47
C PRO A 280 7.59 -39.60 -33.14
N ALA A 281 6.48 -39.78 -32.42
CA ALA A 281 5.26 -40.38 -32.97
C ALA A 281 4.33 -39.34 -33.60
N THR A 282 4.25 -38.14 -33.01
CA THR A 282 3.29 -37.10 -33.42
C THR A 282 3.95 -35.87 -34.05
N GLY A 283 5.26 -35.71 -33.90
CA GLY A 283 6.04 -34.60 -34.43
C GLY A 283 5.81 -33.26 -33.71
N GLN A 284 5.01 -33.24 -32.64
CA GLN A 284 4.68 -32.02 -31.90
C GLN A 284 5.74 -31.68 -30.85
N LEU A 285 5.91 -30.38 -30.61
CA LEU A 285 6.77 -29.85 -29.56
C LEU A 285 6.00 -29.84 -28.25
N VAL A 286 6.46 -30.62 -27.28
CA VAL A 286 5.89 -30.72 -25.94
C VAL A 286 6.94 -30.38 -24.90
N GLY A 287 6.49 -29.88 -23.75
CA GLY A 287 7.37 -29.65 -22.60
C GLY A 287 7.91 -31.00 -22.09
N PRO A 288 9.23 -31.12 -21.81
CA PRO A 288 9.81 -32.37 -21.37
C PRO A 288 9.25 -32.79 -20.00
N SER A 289 8.98 -34.08 -19.83
CA SER A 289 8.66 -34.63 -18.50
C SER A 289 9.88 -34.60 -17.58
N ALA A 290 9.66 -34.72 -16.26
CA ALA A 290 10.72 -34.61 -15.26
C ALA A 290 11.87 -35.62 -15.46
N GLU A 291 11.56 -36.84 -15.90
CA GLU A 291 12.58 -37.87 -16.24
C GLU A 291 13.34 -37.53 -17.53
N GLN A 292 12.66 -36.99 -18.54
CA GLN A 292 13.28 -36.62 -19.82
C GLN A 292 14.15 -35.36 -19.71
N ALA A 293 13.79 -34.43 -18.81
CA ALA A 293 14.62 -33.28 -18.50
C ALA A 293 15.93 -33.68 -17.81
N ALA A 294 15.91 -34.73 -16.97
CA ALA A 294 17.10 -35.26 -16.31
C ALA A 294 18.04 -35.97 -17.31
N GLU A 295 17.49 -36.72 -18.28
CA GLU A 295 18.27 -37.39 -19.31
C GLU A 295 18.89 -36.40 -20.32
N LEU A 296 18.16 -35.33 -20.68
CA LEU A 296 18.70 -34.25 -21.54
C LEU A 296 19.81 -33.45 -20.84
N ALA A 297 19.70 -33.23 -19.54
CA ALA A 297 20.74 -32.57 -18.74
C ALA A 297 22.01 -33.44 -18.65
N ALA A 298 21.88 -34.76 -18.62
CA ALA A 298 23.01 -35.69 -18.65
C ALA A 298 23.72 -35.72 -20.02
N ALA A 299 23.00 -35.49 -21.12
CA ALA A 299 23.56 -35.44 -22.48
C ALA A 299 24.27 -34.11 -22.80
N ALA A 300 24.06 -33.05 -22.01
CA ALA A 300 24.62 -31.72 -22.23
C ALA A 300 25.98 -31.48 -21.56
N VAL A 301 26.58 -32.50 -20.92
CA VAL A 301 27.93 -32.41 -20.34
C VAL A 301 28.96 -32.57 -21.47
N PRO A 302 29.78 -31.56 -21.78
CA PRO A 302 30.85 -31.74 -22.76
C PRO A 302 31.90 -32.70 -22.19
N ALA A 303 32.34 -33.67 -23.00
CA ALA A 303 33.51 -34.48 -22.69
C ALA A 303 34.72 -33.55 -22.48
N ALA A 304 35.48 -33.84 -21.41
CA ALA A 304 36.65 -33.06 -20.96
C ALA A 304 37.70 -32.84 -22.05
#